data_AF-A0A351BJG6-F1
#
_entry.id   AF-A0A351BJG6-F1
#
_cell.length_a   1.000
_cell.length_b   1.000
_cell.length_c   1.000
_cell.angle_alpha   90.00
_cell.angle_beta   90.00
_cell.angle_gamma   90.00
#
_symmetry.space_group_name_H-M   'P 1'
#
loop_
_entity.id
_entity.type
_entity.pdbx_description
1 polymer ?
#
loop_
_entity_poly.entity_id
_entity_poly.type
_entity_poly.pdbx_seq_one_letter_code
_entity_poly.pdbx_strand_id
1 'polypeptide(L)' 'MAHKKAGGSVRNGRDSEAKRLGVKRYGGELVRAGNIIIRQRGTAYHPGENMGIGKDHTLFA' A
#
# COMPACT_ATOMS: atom_id res chain seq x y z
N MET A 1 -28.17 -6.83 -45.86
CA MET A 1 -28.16 -6.51 -44.42
C MET A 1 -26.87 -7.06 -43.80
N ALA A 2 -25.85 -6.23 -43.66
CA ALA A 2 -24.63 -6.59 -42.93
C ALA A 2 -24.04 -5.30 -42.31
N HIS A 3 -24.71 -4.79 -41.28
CA HIS A 3 -24.11 -3.75 -40.45
C HIS A 3 -23.10 -4.43 -39.54
N LYS A 4 -21.82 -4.16 -39.81
CA LYS A 4 -20.67 -4.52 -38.98
C LYS A 4 -21.01 -4.15 -37.53
N LYS A 5 -21.05 -5.13 -36.63
CA LYS A 5 -20.97 -4.87 -35.17
C LYS A 5 -19.62 -4.18 -34.96
N ALA A 6 -19.63 -2.85 -34.87
CA ALA A 6 -18.46 -2.11 -34.44
C ALA A 6 -18.14 -2.61 -33.02
N GLY A 7 -17.14 -3.48 -32.92
CA GLY A 7 -16.63 -3.96 -31.64
C GLY A 7 -16.15 -2.77 -30.85
N GLY A 8 -16.86 -2.43 -29.77
CA GLY A 8 -16.44 -1.39 -28.86
C GLY A 8 -15.09 -1.79 -28.27
N SER A 9 -14.03 -1.07 -28.65
CA SER A 9 -12.72 -1.25 -28.04
C SER A 9 -12.83 -0.88 -26.55
N VAL A 10 -12.46 -1.78 -25.66
CA VAL A 10 -12.40 -1.48 -24.23
C VAL A 10 -11.37 -0.37 -24.02
N ARG A 11 -11.84 0.83 -23.62
CA ARG A 11 -10.98 2.01 -23.38
C ARG A 11 -10.33 2.02 -22.00
N ASN A 12 -10.76 1.13 -21.09
CA ASN A 12 -10.35 1.08 -19.70
C ASN A 12 -9.81 -0.31 -19.36
N GLY A 13 -8.50 -0.54 -19.53
CA GLY A 13 -7.83 -1.80 -19.22
C GLY A 13 -6.47 -1.61 -18.51
N ARG A 14 -6.24 -0.43 -17.92
CA ARG A 14 -5.02 -0.11 -17.20
C ARG A 14 -5.25 -0.24 -15.71
N ASP A 15 -4.43 -1.06 -15.07
CA ASP A 15 -4.32 -1.13 -13.62
C ASP A 15 -2.84 -1.02 -13.21
N SER A 16 -2.61 -0.63 -11.97
CA SER A 16 -1.28 -0.51 -11.39
C SER A 16 -0.99 -1.71 -10.48
N GLU A 17 0.27 -2.17 -10.50
CA GLU A 17 0.68 -3.25 -9.60
C GLU A 17 0.43 -2.93 -8.12
N ALA A 18 -0.13 -3.89 -7.39
CA ALA A 18 -0.39 -3.76 -5.97
C ALA A 18 0.91 -3.48 -5.18
N LYS A 19 0.89 -2.46 -4.32
CA LYS A 19 2.08 -2.01 -3.57
C LYS A 19 2.28 -2.71 -2.22
N ARG A 20 1.43 -3.69 -1.89
CA ARG A 20 1.49 -4.48 -0.63
C ARG A 20 1.59 -3.59 0.63
N LEU A 21 0.79 -2.53 0.66
CA LEU A 21 0.66 -1.64 1.82
C LEU A 21 0.02 -2.38 3.01
N GLY A 22 -0.09 -1.69 4.15
CA GLY A 22 -0.73 -2.18 5.36
C GLY A 22 0.26 -2.56 6.47
N VAL A 23 -0.33 -3.10 7.54
CA VAL A 23 0.36 -3.54 8.76
C VAL A 23 1.24 -4.75 8.45
N LYS A 24 2.44 -4.76 9.03
CA LYS A 24 3.46 -5.81 8.90
C LYS A 24 3.74 -6.51 10.22
N ARG A 25 3.51 -5.82 11.34
CA ARG A 25 3.61 -6.36 12.70
C ARG A 25 2.42 -5.88 13.51
N TYR A 26 1.80 -6.81 14.24
CA TYR A 26 0.65 -6.52 15.08
C TYR A 26 1.07 -6.36 16.56
N GLY A 27 0.16 -5.88 17.40
CA GLY A 27 0.42 -5.71 18.82
C GLY A 27 0.74 -7.05 19.50
N GLY A 28 1.76 -7.06 20.36
CA GLY A 28 2.21 -8.26 21.09
C GLY A 28 3.29 -9.08 20.39
N GLU A 29 3.67 -8.72 19.16
CA GLU A 29 4.78 -9.37 18.47
C GLU A 29 6.14 -8.80 18.92
N LEU A 30 7.12 -9.68 19.10
CA LEU A 30 8.51 -9.27 19.36
C LEU A 30 9.11 -8.65 18.10
N VAL A 31 9.52 -7.38 18.20
CA VAL A 31 10.19 -6.64 17.12
C VAL A 31 11.60 -6.24 17.53
N ARG A 32 12.51 -6.24 16.56
CA ARG A 32 13.88 -5.71 16.71
C ARG A 32 13.88 -4.27 16.21
N ALA A 33 14.86 -3.47 16.67
CA ALA A 33 15.10 -2.14 16.14
C ALA A 33 15.29 -2.19 14.61
N GLY A 34 14.65 -1.27 13.89
CA GLY A 34 14.64 -1.19 12.43
C GLY A 34 13.56 -2.04 11.75
N ASN A 35 12.79 -2.86 12.48
CA ASN A 35 11.69 -3.62 11.87
C ASN A 35 10.58 -2.70 11.38
N ILE A 36 10.06 -2.98 10.18
CA ILE A 36 8.89 -2.27 9.65
C ILE A 36 7.62 -2.76 10.34
N ILE A 37 6.83 -1.81 10.87
CA ILE A 37 5.55 -2.08 11.51
C ILE A 37 4.39 -1.80 10.55
N ILE A 38 4.39 -0.67 9.83
CA ILE A 38 3.31 -0.30 8.88
C ILE A 38 3.89 0.33 7.62
N ARG A 39 3.46 -0.14 6.45
CA ARG A 39 3.65 0.58 5.17
C ARG A 39 2.37 1.28 4.75
N GLN A 40 2.42 2.60 4.63
CA GLN A 40 1.24 3.42 4.36
C GLN A 40 1.51 4.48 3.28
N ARG A 41 0.45 5.16 2.84
CA ARG A 41 0.53 6.34 1.98
C ARG A 41 -0.09 7.49 2.76
N GLY A 42 0.72 8.50 3.05
CA GLY A 42 0.41 9.48 4.08
C GLY A 42 0.47 8.86 5.48
N THR A 43 0.15 9.66 6.49
CA THR A 43 0.11 9.27 7.90
C THR A 43 -1.30 8.93 8.33
N ALA A 44 -1.77 7.72 8.02
CA ALA A 44 -3.00 7.19 8.62
C ALA A 44 -2.76 6.80 10.08
N TYR A 45 -1.57 6.27 10.35
CA TYR A 45 -1.05 6.01 11.69
C TYR A 45 0.16 6.91 11.97
N HIS A 46 0.22 7.43 13.18
CA HIS A 46 1.32 8.29 13.63
C HIS A 46 2.35 7.47 14.43
N PRO A 47 3.64 7.86 14.40
CA PRO A 47 4.66 7.24 15.24
C PRO A 47 4.32 7.41 16.72
N GLY A 48 4.43 6.33 17.48
CA GLY A 48 4.33 6.34 18.94
C GLY A 48 5.71 6.39 19.60
N GLU A 49 5.77 6.01 20.87
CA GLU A 49 7.03 5.93 21.61
C GLU A 49 7.95 4.84 21.02
N ASN A 50 9.25 5.15 20.89
CA ASN A 50 10.27 4.28 20.28
C ASN A 50 9.91 3.83 18.86
N MET A 51 9.21 4.65 18.09
CA MET A 51 8.89 4.37 16.69
C MET A 51 9.30 5.53 15.79
N GLY A 52 10.01 5.23 14.71
CA GLY A 52 10.39 6.20 13.68
C GLY A 52 9.40 6.26 12.52
N ILE A 53 9.42 7.37 11.78
CA ILE A 53 8.70 7.53 10.52
C ILE A 53 9.68 7.82 9.37
N GLY A 54 9.56 7.05 8.29
CA GLY A 54 10.34 7.24 7.07
C GLY A 54 9.76 8.33 6.16
N LYS A 55 10.53 8.72 5.14
CA LYS A 55 10.10 9.71 4.12
C LYS A 55 8.83 9.27 3.36
N ASP A 56 8.62 7.98 3.22
CA ASP A 56 7.43 7.40 2.57
C ASP A 56 6.26 7.18 3.54
N HIS A 57 6.37 7.69 4.77
CA HIS A 57 5.45 7.51 5.90
C HIS A 57 5.41 6.09 6.47
N THR A 58 6.35 5.22 6.09
CA THR A 58 6.51 3.90 6.72
C THR A 58 6.89 4.05 8.19
N LEU A 59 6.24 3.29 9.07
CA LEU A 59 6.52 3.24 10.49
C LEU A 59 7.44 2.06 10.80
N PHE A 60 8.47 2.29 11.60
CA PHE A 60 9.45 1.29 11.99
C PHE A 60 9.84 1.45 13.47
N ALA A 61 10.17 0.32 14.11
CA ALA A 61 10.66 0.28 15.49
C ALA A 61 12.08 0.82 15.62
#